data_AF-E4PU58-F1
#
_entry.id   AF-E4PU58-F1
#
_cell.length_a   1.000
_cell.length_b   1.000
_cell.length_c   1.000
_cell.angle_alpha   90.00
_cell.angle_beta   90.00
_cell.angle_gamma   90.00
#
_symmetry.space_group_name_H-M   'P 1'
#
loop_
_entity.id
_entity.type
_entity.pdbx_description
1 polymer ?
#
loop_
_entity_poly.entity_id
_entity_poly.type
_entity_poly.pdbx_seq_one_letter_code
_entity_poly.pdbx_strand_id
1 'polypeptide(L)'
;MKKVLSYFLIILIFFTSLFFINNKNQNQVNLTYNTQFNDDNKTQTQKEFLWGGKALRYFLYKHSTAKTNKSFNQFTDNLLANFEMFFKAKTKQRYYSNYYITEQQSEEFKHAILSSILVTSEYGSTSPEEFFAESFSRYVSSNEKQKNLTWYLLEHFFTKTFYKLKQQNIGILTSNDKTINWKKIKNVIDNETDVFYKYELEPQTNLDISYDRLTHLDLGYTNLGFERFRNSIPQYGYNSVQYVYDTINYIYNNIFTAQINNLDLLNKNKNILSVTKFLNYYKENIEIFLDYMKLNLYKPKNIINKNNDQQFFNNFDELDTYWKEKSKFNFGNNSAIQIKKNFENIWQAIPSHLDSDYFDLEELKANTVHLFNTLQKVTHNNLDKIFVNLILTNDNQFRLNNTIHDSKIKGITSTSFSKNTNSSSYSYVLIKADSFNKTENQFQYNRSWFASNNRFQTLNHEFGHVLDSFLALNSYQEKLNKNTFSSLNFWANHQQANLYQGNIVVNKNKNWTLYFIFIIGVIGINLTLVVFYIIYNKIFKPKNKNTIRIK
;
A
#
# COMPACT_ATOMS: atom_id res chain seq x y z
N MET A 1 -51.06 -19.59 39.21
CA MET A 1 -50.76 -18.84 37.96
C MET A 1 -49.63 -17.83 38.12
N LYS A 2 -49.71 -16.84 39.04
CA LYS A 2 -48.69 -15.77 39.15
C LYS A 2 -47.23 -16.26 39.32
N LYS A 3 -47.00 -17.28 40.14
CA LYS A 3 -45.63 -17.80 40.40
C LYS A 3 -44.96 -18.43 39.17
N VAL A 4 -45.69 -19.23 38.40
CA VAL A 4 -45.16 -19.90 37.20
C VAL A 4 -44.87 -18.90 36.09
N LEU A 5 -45.74 -17.89 35.92
CA LEU A 5 -45.51 -16.79 34.98
C LEU A 5 -44.29 -15.95 35.38
N SER A 6 -44.09 -15.70 36.67
CA SER A 6 -42.90 -15.01 37.18
C SER A 6 -41.62 -15.80 36.91
N TYR A 7 -41.59 -17.12 37.13
CA TYR A 7 -40.41 -17.93 36.80
C TYR A 7 -40.10 -17.92 35.30
N PHE A 8 -41.13 -17.97 34.45
CA PHE A 8 -40.97 -17.86 32.99
C PHE A 8 -40.39 -16.50 32.57
N LEU A 9 -40.88 -15.41 33.15
CA LEU A 9 -40.38 -14.06 32.88
C LEU A 9 -38.94 -13.85 33.35
N ILE A 10 -38.57 -14.41 34.51
CA ILE A 10 -37.20 -14.35 35.03
C ILE A 10 -36.23 -15.09 34.10
N ILE A 11 -36.60 -16.27 33.62
CA ILE A 11 -35.77 -17.04 32.67
C ILE A 11 -35.64 -16.28 31.34
N LEU A 12 -36.73 -15.70 30.82
CA LEU A 12 -36.71 -14.90 29.59
C LEU A 12 -35.82 -13.64 29.74
N ILE A 13 -35.93 -12.92 30.86
CA ILE A 13 -35.10 -11.74 31.16
C ILE A 13 -33.62 -12.13 31.30
N PHE A 14 -33.33 -13.27 31.92
CA PHE A 14 -31.96 -13.75 32.09
C PHE A 14 -31.30 -14.13 30.74
N PHE A 15 -32.04 -14.78 29.83
CA PHE A 15 -31.51 -15.13 28.51
C PHE A 15 -31.39 -13.92 27.58
N THR A 16 -32.32 -12.96 27.66
CA THR A 16 -32.23 -11.71 26.87
C THR A 16 -31.11 -10.79 27.35
N SER A 17 -30.85 -10.73 28.66
CA SER A 17 -29.74 -9.92 29.21
C SER A 17 -28.36 -10.49 28.89
N LEU A 18 -28.19 -11.82 28.88
CA LEU A 18 -26.99 -12.49 28.39
C LEU A 18 -26.68 -12.13 26.92
N PHE A 19 -27.72 -11.96 26.10
CA PHE A 19 -27.58 -11.54 24.70
C PHE A 19 -27.15 -10.07 24.55
N PHE A 20 -27.62 -9.18 25.41
CA PHE A 20 -27.21 -7.77 25.39
C PHE A 20 -25.80 -7.53 25.96
N ILE A 21 -25.36 -8.36 26.92
CA ILE A 21 -24.01 -8.26 27.50
C ILE A 21 -22.94 -8.69 26.50
N ASN A 22 -23.23 -9.69 25.64
CA ASN A 22 -22.30 -10.15 24.60
C ASN A 22 -22.23 -9.24 23.35
N ASN A 23 -23.08 -8.21 23.28
CA ASN A 23 -23.16 -7.28 22.15
C ASN A 23 -22.68 -5.86 22.48
N LYS A 24 -22.11 -5.63 23.68
CA LYS A 24 -21.51 -4.34 24.01
C LYS A 24 -20.11 -4.27 23.41
N ASN A 25 -19.97 -3.46 22.35
CA ASN A 25 -18.70 -2.98 21.81
C ASN A 25 -17.75 -2.61 22.96
N GLN A 26 -16.71 -3.42 23.15
CA GLN A 26 -15.65 -3.14 24.12
C GLN A 26 -14.82 -1.97 23.62
N ASN A 27 -14.89 -0.86 24.38
CA ASN A 27 -13.92 0.22 24.49
C ASN A 27 -13.03 0.48 23.26
N GLN A 28 -13.50 1.35 22.38
CA GLN A 28 -12.62 2.07 21.46
C GLN A 28 -11.69 2.97 22.28
N VAL A 29 -10.39 2.62 22.28
CA VAL A 29 -9.34 3.53 22.73
C VAL A 29 -9.18 4.60 21.65
N ASN A 30 -9.44 5.86 21.98
CA ASN A 30 -9.05 6.99 21.16
C ASN A 30 -7.52 7.06 21.11
N LEU A 31 -6.93 6.44 20.10
CA LEU A 31 -5.55 6.68 19.71
C LEU A 31 -5.54 7.84 18.71
N THR A 32 -4.71 8.84 18.98
CA THR A 32 -4.47 9.95 18.05
C THR A 32 -3.64 9.43 16.89
N TYR A 33 -4.30 9.09 15.79
CA TYR A 33 -3.66 8.68 14.54
C TYR A 33 -3.36 9.90 13.67
N ASN A 34 -2.13 10.01 13.18
CA ASN A 34 -1.83 10.83 12.01
C ASN A 34 -1.80 9.90 10.78
N THR A 35 -2.94 9.70 10.13
CA THR A 35 -2.93 9.29 8.72
C THR A 35 -2.54 10.51 7.89
N GLN A 36 -1.24 10.84 7.84
CA GLN A 36 -0.74 11.92 7.01
C GLN A 36 -0.71 11.47 5.53
N PHE A 37 -1.88 11.22 4.95
CA PHE A 37 -2.02 11.15 3.50
C PHE A 37 -3.17 12.00 2.95
N ASN A 38 -3.93 12.77 3.75
CA ASN A 38 -4.78 13.85 3.23
C ASN A 38 -5.40 14.83 4.26
N ASP A 39 -4.83 15.00 5.46
CA ASP A 39 -5.41 15.96 6.42
C ASP A 39 -4.95 17.41 6.16
N ASP A 40 -5.87 18.20 5.61
CA ASP A 40 -5.86 19.66 5.47
C ASP A 40 -5.94 20.42 6.83
N ASN A 41 -5.60 19.76 7.95
CA ASN A 41 -5.68 20.38 9.26
C ASN A 41 -4.48 21.30 9.52
N LYS A 42 -4.78 22.61 9.42
CA LYS A 42 -3.93 23.81 9.55
C LYS A 42 -3.21 24.04 10.89
N THR A 43 -2.98 23.03 11.72
CA THR A 43 -2.20 23.20 12.96
C THR A 43 -0.83 22.54 12.83
N GLN A 44 0.05 23.28 12.14
CA GLN A 44 1.50 23.39 12.38
C GLN A 44 2.13 22.30 13.27
N THR A 45 2.33 21.09 12.75
CA THR A 45 3.27 20.10 13.32
C THR A 45 4.03 19.44 12.18
N GLN A 46 5.33 19.25 12.38
CA GLN A 46 6.31 18.78 11.39
C GLN A 46 5.72 17.74 10.42
N LYS A 47 5.79 18.00 9.11
CA LYS A 47 5.52 16.95 8.12
C LYS A 47 6.58 15.87 8.32
N GLU A 48 6.13 14.67 8.66
CA GLU A 48 7.00 13.53 8.94
C GLU A 48 7.29 12.86 7.60
N PHE A 49 8.51 13.06 7.08
CA PHE A 49 8.85 12.59 5.74
C PHE A 49 9.56 11.23 5.82
N LEU A 50 8.91 10.22 5.24
CA LEU A 50 9.60 9.06 4.71
C LEU A 50 10.51 9.53 3.57
N TRP A 51 11.61 8.81 3.33
CA TRP A 51 12.68 9.33 2.46
C TRP A 51 13.30 8.28 1.55
N GLY A 52 12.91 7.00 1.67
CA GLY A 52 13.38 5.93 0.81
C GLY A 52 13.13 6.23 -0.66
N GLY A 53 11.96 6.79 -0.98
CA GLY A 53 11.65 7.24 -2.33
C GLY A 53 12.62 8.27 -2.89
N LYS A 54 12.94 9.31 -2.11
CA LYS A 54 13.88 10.34 -2.51
C LYS A 54 15.30 9.77 -2.69
N ALA A 55 15.71 8.86 -1.80
CA ALA A 55 16.97 8.15 -1.91
C ALA A 55 17.03 7.30 -3.19
N LEU A 56 15.96 6.55 -3.50
CA LEU A 56 15.90 5.72 -4.70
C LEU A 56 15.92 6.55 -5.99
N ARG A 57 15.18 7.67 -6.05
CA ARG A 57 15.24 8.60 -7.20
C ARG A 57 16.67 9.12 -7.41
N TYR A 58 17.36 9.48 -6.33
CA TYR A 58 18.76 9.92 -6.40
C TYR A 58 19.70 8.79 -6.83
N PHE A 59 19.53 7.58 -6.31
CA PHE A 59 20.29 6.40 -6.73
C PHE A 59 20.18 6.16 -8.24
N LEU A 60 18.95 6.14 -8.77
CA LEU A 60 18.73 5.96 -10.21
C LEU A 60 19.39 7.07 -11.04
N TYR A 61 19.34 8.33 -10.56
CA TYR A 61 20.01 9.45 -11.20
C TYR A 61 21.54 9.34 -11.18
N LYS A 62 22.11 9.01 -10.03
CA LYS A 62 23.55 8.82 -9.84
C LYS A 62 24.10 7.72 -10.75
N HIS A 63 23.37 6.62 -10.89
CA HIS A 63 23.76 5.47 -11.70
C HIS A 63 23.18 5.54 -13.13
N SER A 64 23.03 6.75 -13.66
CA SER A 64 22.67 7.02 -15.05
C SER A 64 23.64 7.99 -15.72
N THR A 65 23.47 8.23 -17.02
CA THR A 65 24.17 9.32 -17.74
C THR A 65 23.44 10.66 -17.68
N ALA A 66 22.32 10.78 -16.94
CA ALA A 66 21.48 12.00 -16.89
C ALA A 66 22.24 13.26 -16.56
N LYS A 67 23.16 13.19 -15.59
CA LYS A 67 23.98 14.34 -15.19
C LYS A 67 24.78 14.94 -16.35
N THR A 68 25.28 14.11 -17.26
CA THR A 68 26.14 14.52 -18.39
C THR A 68 25.43 14.53 -19.74
N ASN A 69 24.19 14.01 -19.82
CA ASN A 69 23.44 13.96 -21.07
C ASN A 69 22.90 15.37 -21.42
N LYS A 70 23.32 15.90 -22.56
CA LYS A 70 22.98 17.27 -23.00
C LYS A 70 21.49 17.44 -23.25
N SER A 71 20.87 16.51 -23.97
CA SER A 71 19.46 16.54 -24.35
C SER A 71 18.54 16.50 -23.13
N PHE A 72 18.86 15.67 -22.14
CA PHE A 72 18.12 15.55 -20.88
C PHE A 72 18.20 16.82 -20.04
N ASN A 73 19.40 17.39 -19.93
CA ASN A 73 19.59 18.66 -19.24
C ASN A 73 18.84 19.77 -19.97
N GLN A 74 18.96 19.88 -21.29
CA GLN A 74 18.21 20.87 -22.08
C GLN A 74 16.69 20.71 -21.94
N PHE A 75 16.19 19.48 -21.96
CA PHE A 75 14.76 19.17 -21.75
C PHE A 75 14.29 19.64 -20.36
N THR A 76 14.98 19.22 -19.30
CA THR A 76 14.60 19.57 -17.92
C THR A 76 14.80 21.05 -17.61
N ASP A 77 15.89 21.67 -18.07
CA ASP A 77 16.20 23.08 -17.86
C ASP A 77 15.18 23.98 -18.59
N ASN A 78 14.72 23.59 -19.79
CA ASN A 78 13.66 24.32 -20.50
C ASN A 78 12.31 24.28 -19.74
N LEU A 79 11.96 23.14 -19.16
CA LEU A 79 10.76 23.03 -18.32
C LEU A 79 10.88 23.90 -17.07
N LEU A 80 12.02 23.83 -16.37
CA LEU A 80 12.29 24.64 -15.18
C LEU A 80 12.28 26.14 -15.49
N ALA A 81 12.85 26.57 -16.62
CA ALA A 81 12.82 27.96 -17.06
C ALA A 81 11.39 28.44 -17.32
N ASN A 82 10.55 27.62 -17.97
CA ASN A 82 9.14 27.92 -18.15
C ASN A 82 8.40 28.03 -16.80
N PHE A 83 8.75 27.18 -15.84
CA PHE A 83 8.14 27.21 -14.52
C PHE A 83 8.53 28.47 -13.74
N GLU A 84 9.81 28.85 -13.78
CA GLU A 84 10.33 30.08 -13.19
C GLU A 84 9.63 31.31 -13.78
N MET A 85 9.49 31.37 -15.11
CA MET A 85 8.76 32.46 -15.79
C MET A 85 7.30 32.53 -15.34
N PHE A 86 6.63 31.39 -15.22
CA PHE A 86 5.25 31.33 -14.75
C PHE A 86 5.12 31.83 -13.30
N PHE A 87 5.98 31.37 -12.40
CA PHE A 87 6.00 31.84 -11.01
C PHE A 87 6.27 33.35 -10.94
N LYS A 88 7.24 33.86 -11.69
CA LYS A 88 7.54 35.29 -11.74
C LYS A 88 6.35 36.13 -12.21
N ALA A 89 5.58 35.62 -13.17
CA ALA A 89 4.45 36.36 -13.75
C ALA A 89 3.15 36.26 -12.95
N LYS A 90 2.97 35.20 -12.13
CA LYS A 90 1.68 34.84 -11.50
C LYS A 90 1.71 34.77 -9.98
N THR A 91 2.86 35.01 -9.36
CA THR A 91 2.98 35.11 -7.90
C THR A 91 2.37 36.41 -7.40
N LYS A 92 1.65 36.32 -6.28
CA LYS A 92 1.09 37.47 -5.58
C LYS A 92 2.15 38.53 -5.28
N GLN A 93 1.80 39.80 -5.42
CA GLN A 93 2.73 40.92 -5.31
C GLN A 93 3.56 40.97 -4.02
N ARG A 94 3.02 40.48 -2.90
CA ARG A 94 3.74 40.47 -1.61
C ARG A 94 4.76 39.33 -1.44
N TYR A 95 4.89 38.44 -2.42
CA TYR A 95 5.80 37.28 -2.37
C TYR A 95 6.80 37.27 -3.55
N TYR A 96 7.06 38.42 -4.16
CA TYR A 96 8.07 38.51 -5.21
C TYR A 96 9.46 38.10 -4.66
N SER A 97 10.12 37.19 -5.38
CA SER A 97 11.48 36.73 -5.09
C SER A 97 12.37 36.93 -6.31
N ASN A 98 13.68 37.08 -6.09
CA ASN A 98 14.69 37.09 -7.16
C ASN A 98 14.89 35.70 -7.80
N TYR A 99 14.57 34.63 -7.04
CA TYR A 99 14.58 33.24 -7.49
C TYR A 99 13.36 32.51 -6.91
N TYR A 100 12.49 31.95 -7.77
CA TYR A 100 11.33 31.16 -7.33
C TYR A 100 11.66 29.69 -7.17
N ILE A 101 12.55 29.16 -8.01
CA ILE A 101 13.03 27.78 -7.98
C ILE A 101 14.43 27.75 -7.38
N THR A 102 14.61 26.93 -6.35
CA THR A 102 15.92 26.70 -5.71
C THR A 102 16.73 25.63 -6.47
N GLU A 103 18.05 25.62 -6.32
CA GLU A 103 18.92 24.56 -6.86
C GLU A 103 18.48 23.16 -6.38
N GLN A 104 18.12 23.03 -5.10
CA GLN A 104 17.63 21.78 -4.56
C GLN A 104 16.35 21.30 -5.27
N GLN A 105 15.40 22.20 -5.55
CA GLN A 105 14.16 21.85 -6.25
C GLN A 105 14.42 21.49 -7.71
N SER A 106 15.38 22.18 -8.35
CA SER A 106 15.84 21.83 -9.70
C SER A 106 16.42 20.42 -9.75
N GLU A 107 17.31 20.07 -8.83
CA GLU A 107 17.88 18.72 -8.73
C GLU A 107 16.81 17.67 -8.42
N GLU A 108 15.91 17.94 -7.46
CA GLU A 108 14.78 17.05 -7.15
C GLU A 108 13.88 16.81 -8.36
N PHE A 109 13.65 17.84 -9.19
CA PHE A 109 12.88 17.73 -10.43
C PHE A 109 13.58 16.82 -11.45
N LYS A 110 14.90 16.99 -11.66
CA LYS A 110 15.69 16.13 -12.55
C LYS A 110 15.68 14.68 -12.09
N HIS A 111 15.84 14.43 -10.79
CA HIS A 111 15.77 13.07 -10.23
C HIS A 111 14.39 12.43 -10.48
N ALA A 112 13.31 13.18 -10.24
CA ALA A 112 11.94 12.68 -10.40
C ALA A 112 11.58 12.38 -11.86
N ILE A 113 12.00 13.24 -12.80
CA ILE A 113 11.81 13.01 -14.22
C ILE A 113 12.52 11.72 -14.64
N LEU A 114 13.82 11.60 -14.36
CA LEU A 114 14.56 10.40 -14.73
C LEU A 114 13.94 9.15 -14.11
N SER A 115 13.59 9.20 -12.84
CA SER A 115 13.06 8.04 -12.14
C SER A 115 11.72 7.58 -12.73
N SER A 116 10.87 8.52 -13.17
CA SER A 116 9.60 8.23 -13.86
C SER A 116 9.80 7.66 -15.27
N ILE A 117 10.93 7.93 -15.93
CA ILE A 117 11.32 7.24 -17.17
C ILE A 117 11.59 5.78 -16.84
N LEU A 118 12.46 5.51 -15.87
CA LEU A 118 12.95 4.15 -15.58
C LEU A 118 11.84 3.23 -15.05
N VAL A 119 11.16 3.63 -13.97
CA VAL A 119 10.17 2.76 -13.29
C VAL A 119 8.79 2.82 -13.97
N THR A 120 8.54 3.80 -14.84
CA THR A 120 7.32 3.97 -15.65
C THR A 120 6.04 3.79 -14.83
N SER A 121 5.68 4.82 -14.06
CA SER A 121 4.46 4.86 -13.24
C SER A 121 4.03 6.31 -13.02
N GLU A 122 2.84 6.65 -13.50
CA GLU A 122 2.19 7.94 -13.30
C GLU A 122 1.88 8.11 -11.81
N TYR A 123 1.40 7.05 -11.17
CA TYR A 123 1.12 7.06 -9.74
C TYR A 123 2.39 7.30 -8.90
N GLY A 124 3.50 6.65 -9.26
CA GLY A 124 4.81 6.88 -8.65
C GLY A 124 5.40 8.28 -8.90
N SER A 125 4.82 9.07 -9.81
CA SER A 125 5.23 10.45 -10.07
C SER A 125 4.60 11.45 -9.08
N THR A 126 3.57 11.05 -8.35
CA THR A 126 2.81 11.91 -7.42
C THR A 126 3.57 12.29 -6.16
N SER A 127 4.42 11.40 -5.64
CA SER A 127 5.29 11.65 -4.48
C SER A 127 6.51 10.72 -4.47
N PRO A 128 7.58 11.04 -3.73
CA PRO A 128 8.65 10.10 -3.46
C PRO A 128 8.16 8.79 -2.82
N GLU A 129 7.22 8.84 -1.90
CA GLU A 129 6.68 7.68 -1.19
C GLU A 129 5.96 6.73 -2.15
N GLU A 130 5.09 7.26 -3.03
CA GLU A 130 4.45 6.48 -4.09
C GLU A 130 5.49 5.91 -5.06
N PHE A 131 6.52 6.69 -5.40
CA PHE A 131 7.61 6.22 -6.24
C PHE A 131 8.32 4.99 -5.65
N PHE A 132 8.57 5.02 -4.33
CA PHE A 132 9.20 3.92 -3.63
C PHE A 132 8.34 2.66 -3.68
N ALA A 133 7.05 2.80 -3.37
CA ALA A 133 6.09 1.72 -3.38
C ALA A 133 5.92 1.09 -4.77
N GLU A 134 5.80 1.91 -5.81
CA GLU A 134 5.73 1.47 -7.20
C GLU A 134 7.01 0.77 -7.67
N SER A 135 8.17 1.30 -7.28
CA SER A 135 9.45 0.67 -7.59
C SER A 135 9.60 -0.69 -6.93
N PHE A 136 9.19 -0.82 -5.67
CA PHE A 136 9.19 -2.10 -4.98
C PHE A 136 8.18 -3.08 -5.59
N SER A 137 6.97 -2.61 -5.91
CA SER A 137 5.94 -3.40 -6.58
C SER A 137 6.44 -3.97 -7.91
N ARG A 138 7.10 -3.15 -8.74
CA ARG A 138 7.76 -3.61 -9.96
C ARG A 138 8.86 -4.64 -9.69
N TYR A 139 9.74 -4.35 -8.72
CA TYR A 139 10.86 -5.23 -8.38
C TYR A 139 10.38 -6.64 -7.98
N VAL A 140 9.44 -6.73 -7.05
CA VAL A 140 8.94 -8.02 -6.52
C VAL A 140 8.02 -8.74 -7.50
N SER A 141 7.39 -8.03 -8.44
CA SER A 141 6.39 -8.62 -9.33
C SER A 141 6.93 -9.04 -10.69
N SER A 142 8.13 -8.59 -11.07
CA SER A 142 8.67 -8.83 -12.42
C SER A 142 9.09 -10.29 -12.61
N ASN A 143 8.47 -10.96 -13.58
CA ASN A 143 8.92 -12.29 -14.00
C ASN A 143 10.21 -12.21 -14.85
N GLU A 144 10.86 -13.35 -15.13
CA GLU A 144 12.14 -13.40 -15.85
C GLU A 144 12.15 -12.72 -17.23
N LYS A 145 11.01 -12.64 -17.92
CA LYS A 145 10.88 -11.96 -19.23
C LYS A 145 10.80 -10.45 -19.07
N GLN A 146 10.28 -9.98 -17.93
CA GLN A 146 10.12 -8.55 -17.63
C GLN A 146 11.37 -7.92 -17.02
N LYS A 147 12.33 -8.72 -16.54
CA LYS A 147 13.59 -8.24 -15.94
C LYS A 147 14.44 -7.53 -16.98
N ASN A 148 14.39 -6.20 -16.93
CA ASN A 148 15.17 -5.29 -17.76
C ASN A 148 16.25 -4.56 -16.93
N LEU A 149 17.02 -3.67 -17.56
CA LEU A 149 18.08 -2.90 -16.89
C LEU A 149 17.59 -2.19 -15.61
N THR A 150 16.42 -1.56 -15.66
CA THR A 150 15.80 -0.92 -14.49
C THR A 150 15.58 -1.92 -13.36
N TRP A 151 15.08 -3.12 -13.65
CA TRP A 151 14.90 -4.16 -12.64
C TRP A 151 16.23 -4.51 -11.93
N TYR A 152 17.34 -4.60 -12.66
CA TYR A 152 18.64 -4.90 -12.04
C TYR A 152 19.19 -3.76 -11.18
N LEU A 153 18.90 -2.50 -11.53
CA LEU A 153 19.18 -1.35 -10.66
C LEU A 153 18.33 -1.41 -9.38
N LEU A 154 17.05 -1.80 -9.50
CA LEU A 154 16.17 -1.99 -8.35
C LEU A 154 16.62 -3.16 -7.46
N GLU A 155 17.02 -4.30 -8.03
CA GLU A 155 17.59 -5.44 -7.27
C GLU A 155 18.81 -4.97 -6.49
N HIS A 156 19.73 -4.22 -7.11
CA HIS A 156 20.88 -3.68 -6.39
C HIS A 156 20.44 -2.77 -5.24
N PHE A 157 19.52 -1.84 -5.50
CA PHE A 157 19.04 -0.93 -4.48
C PHE A 157 18.41 -1.69 -3.30
N PHE A 158 17.45 -2.57 -3.55
CA PHE A 158 16.70 -3.27 -2.50
C PHE A 158 17.54 -4.30 -1.75
N THR A 159 18.57 -4.90 -2.36
CA THR A 159 19.39 -5.93 -1.71
C THR A 159 20.68 -5.43 -1.10
N LYS A 160 21.17 -4.25 -1.49
CA LYS A 160 22.45 -3.71 -1.00
C LYS A 160 22.31 -2.30 -0.47
N THR A 161 21.94 -1.34 -1.34
CA THR A 161 21.89 0.08 -0.99
C THR A 161 20.91 0.32 0.17
N PHE A 162 19.74 -0.32 0.13
CA PHE A 162 18.71 -0.25 1.17
C PHE A 162 19.25 -0.60 2.55
N TYR A 163 20.01 -1.69 2.67
CA TYR A 163 20.57 -2.10 3.95
C TYR A 163 21.70 -1.17 4.42
N LYS A 164 22.59 -0.73 3.52
CA LYS A 164 23.61 0.28 3.82
C LYS A 164 23.00 1.60 4.30
N LEU A 165 21.86 1.99 3.72
CA LEU A 165 21.07 3.15 4.13
C LEU A 165 20.43 2.93 5.52
N LYS A 166 19.83 1.76 5.78
CA LYS A 166 19.27 1.41 7.10
C LYS A 166 20.32 1.48 8.22
N GLN A 167 21.56 1.10 7.94
CA GLN A 167 22.67 1.16 8.90
C GLN A 167 23.03 2.59 9.33
N GLN A 168 22.67 3.62 8.54
CA GLN A 168 22.92 5.02 8.91
C GLN A 168 22.01 5.53 10.03
N ASN A 169 20.99 4.76 10.42
CA ASN A 169 20.15 5.03 11.58
C ASN A 169 19.48 6.42 11.57
N ILE A 170 18.93 6.81 10.41
CA ILE A 170 18.49 8.20 10.16
C ILE A 170 17.15 8.54 10.84
N GLY A 171 16.20 7.60 10.90
CA GLY A 171 14.84 7.90 11.35
C GLY A 171 14.02 8.65 10.28
N ILE A 172 12.98 9.37 10.69
CA ILE A 172 12.24 10.29 9.79
C ILE A 172 13.01 11.59 9.56
N LEU A 173 12.81 12.24 8.40
CA LEU A 173 13.40 13.56 8.14
C LEU A 173 12.51 14.66 8.70
N THR A 174 12.79 15.12 9.92
CA THR A 174 12.17 16.35 10.45
C THR A 174 12.73 17.59 9.76
N SER A 175 11.99 18.70 9.80
CA SER A 175 12.36 19.96 9.13
C SER A 175 13.74 20.50 9.52
N ASN A 176 14.19 20.23 10.75
CA ASN A 176 15.41 20.83 11.31
C ASN A 176 16.68 20.06 10.90
N ASP A 177 16.58 18.75 10.66
CA ASP A 177 17.72 17.88 10.33
C ASP A 177 17.76 17.47 8.84
N LYS A 178 16.80 17.94 8.04
CA LYS A 178 16.60 17.53 6.64
C LYS A 178 17.89 17.61 5.82
N THR A 179 18.65 18.69 5.93
CA THR A 179 19.90 18.88 5.17
C THR A 179 21.02 17.94 5.62
N ILE A 180 21.19 17.77 6.93
CA ILE A 180 22.25 16.93 7.50
C ILE A 180 21.98 15.45 7.16
N ASN A 181 20.76 14.99 7.40
CA ASN A 181 20.39 13.61 7.13
C ASN A 181 20.33 13.32 5.63
N TRP A 182 19.90 14.27 4.79
CA TRP A 182 20.01 14.12 3.33
C TRP A 182 21.46 13.98 2.86
N LYS A 183 22.41 14.75 3.43
CA LYS A 183 23.83 14.57 3.13
C LYS A 183 24.32 13.17 3.48
N LYS A 184 23.90 12.59 4.61
CA LYS A 184 24.24 11.19 4.96
C LYS A 184 23.74 10.20 3.92
N ILE A 185 22.47 10.31 3.51
CA ILE A 185 21.86 9.47 2.47
C ILE A 185 22.65 9.57 1.17
N LYS A 186 22.89 10.81 0.72
CA LYS A 186 23.62 11.11 -0.50
C LYS A 186 25.03 10.52 -0.46
N ASN A 187 25.74 10.65 0.66
CA ASN A 187 27.08 10.10 0.85
C ASN A 187 27.11 8.58 0.77
N VAL A 188 26.11 7.86 1.27
CA VAL A 188 26.04 6.40 1.10
C VAL A 188 26.00 6.05 -0.38
N ILE A 189 25.08 6.67 -1.13
CA ILE A 189 24.86 6.41 -2.55
C ILE A 189 26.07 6.85 -3.40
N ASP A 190 26.63 8.04 -3.11
CA ASP A 190 27.76 8.58 -3.87
C ASP A 190 29.03 7.74 -3.78
N ASN A 191 29.20 7.01 -2.68
CA ASN A 191 30.36 6.16 -2.40
C ASN A 191 30.15 4.70 -2.80
N GLU A 192 29.01 4.33 -3.40
CA GLU A 192 28.79 2.96 -3.91
C GLU A 192 29.57 2.74 -5.21
N THR A 193 30.59 1.90 -5.14
CA THR A 193 31.42 1.51 -6.30
C THR A 193 31.07 0.13 -6.85
N ASP A 194 30.21 -0.63 -6.16
CA ASP A 194 29.85 -2.01 -6.51
C ASP A 194 28.57 -2.12 -7.36
N VAL A 195 28.07 -1.01 -7.88
CA VAL A 195 26.92 -0.95 -8.80
C VAL A 195 27.39 -1.30 -10.21
N PHE A 196 27.04 -2.51 -10.66
CA PHE A 196 27.49 -3.06 -11.94
C PHE A 196 26.79 -2.48 -13.17
N TYR A 197 25.56 -2.03 -13.02
CA TYR A 197 24.71 -1.57 -14.11
C TYR A 197 24.60 -0.05 -14.12
N LYS A 198 24.47 0.53 -15.31
CA LYS A 198 24.30 1.97 -15.50
C LYS A 198 23.26 2.24 -16.59
N TYR A 199 22.35 3.17 -16.34
CA TYR A 199 21.35 3.57 -17.34
C TYR A 199 21.89 4.68 -18.26
N GLU A 200 22.01 4.41 -19.55
CA GLU A 200 22.48 5.39 -20.54
C GLU A 200 21.31 6.03 -21.29
N LEU A 201 21.05 7.31 -21.03
CA LEU A 201 20.15 8.10 -21.86
C LEU A 201 20.79 8.33 -23.22
N GLU A 202 20.02 8.10 -24.29
CA GLU A 202 20.47 8.18 -25.69
C GLU A 202 21.69 7.29 -25.96
N PRO A 203 21.56 5.97 -25.77
CA PRO A 203 22.65 5.06 -26.09
C PRO A 203 22.98 5.19 -27.58
N GLN A 204 24.28 5.08 -27.91
CA GLN A 204 24.71 5.13 -29.31
C GLN A 204 23.93 4.11 -30.16
N THR A 205 23.68 4.43 -31.42
CA THR A 205 22.73 3.73 -32.32
C THR A 205 22.97 2.23 -32.51
N ASN A 206 24.09 1.71 -32.02
CA ASN A 206 24.28 0.30 -31.73
C ASN A 206 24.27 0.14 -30.21
N LEU A 207 23.09 -0.10 -29.64
CA LEU A 207 23.06 -0.73 -28.31
C LEU A 207 23.93 -1.97 -28.41
N ASP A 208 25.00 -1.95 -27.62
CA ASP A 208 26.11 -2.87 -27.75
C ASP A 208 25.63 -4.31 -27.69
N ILE A 209 26.43 -5.22 -28.24
CA ILE A 209 26.24 -6.68 -28.25
C ILE A 209 26.07 -7.24 -26.82
N SER A 210 26.14 -6.41 -25.78
CA SER A 210 25.96 -6.70 -24.35
C SER A 210 24.50 -6.71 -23.86
N TYR A 211 23.51 -6.35 -24.68
CA TYR A 211 22.08 -6.37 -24.26
C TYR A 211 21.17 -7.23 -25.17
N ASP A 212 20.18 -7.87 -24.56
CA ASP A 212 19.07 -8.56 -25.25
C ASP A 212 17.84 -7.65 -25.33
N ARG A 213 17.21 -7.56 -26.50
CA ARG A 213 16.06 -6.68 -26.74
C ARG A 213 14.75 -7.36 -26.37
N LEU A 214 14.03 -6.75 -25.45
CA LEU A 214 12.65 -7.04 -25.07
C LEU A 214 11.67 -6.29 -25.97
N THR A 215 10.45 -6.82 -26.07
CA THR A 215 9.30 -6.14 -26.68
C THR A 215 8.37 -5.59 -25.60
N HIS A 216 7.43 -4.73 -25.98
CA HIS A 216 6.38 -4.26 -25.07
C HIS A 216 5.52 -5.42 -24.52
N LEU A 217 5.35 -6.50 -25.31
CA LEU A 217 4.65 -7.71 -24.89
C LEU A 217 5.44 -8.47 -23.82
N ASP A 218 6.77 -8.54 -23.93
CA ASP A 218 7.62 -9.15 -22.91
C ASP A 218 7.54 -8.40 -21.58
N LEU A 219 7.37 -7.08 -21.64
CA LEU A 219 7.10 -6.24 -20.47
C LEU A 219 5.66 -6.41 -19.92
N GLY A 220 4.75 -6.99 -20.70
CA GLY A 220 3.36 -7.25 -20.30
C GLY A 220 2.37 -6.17 -20.72
N TYR A 221 2.77 -5.21 -21.54
CA TYR A 221 1.86 -4.22 -22.12
C TYR A 221 1.05 -4.84 -23.26
N THR A 222 -0.25 -4.58 -23.29
CA THR A 222 -1.19 -5.14 -24.28
C THR A 222 -2.16 -4.07 -24.79
N ASN A 223 -2.75 -4.27 -25.97
CA ASN A 223 -3.85 -3.42 -26.49
C ASN A 223 -3.59 -1.90 -26.42
N LEU A 224 -2.36 -1.46 -26.68
CA LEU A 224 -1.94 -0.09 -26.37
C LEU A 224 -2.52 1.01 -27.26
N GLY A 225 -3.23 0.69 -28.35
CA GLY A 225 -3.74 1.68 -29.30
C GLY A 225 -2.61 2.43 -30.01
N PHE A 226 -2.36 2.14 -31.28
CA PHE A 226 -1.32 2.82 -32.04
C PHE A 226 -1.90 4.07 -32.71
N GLU A 227 -1.95 5.23 -32.03
CA GLU A 227 -2.51 6.44 -32.66
C GLU A 227 -1.64 7.70 -32.57
N ARG A 228 -1.71 8.46 -33.69
CA ARG A 228 -1.30 9.85 -33.98
C ARG A 228 0.15 10.17 -34.34
N PHE A 229 1.16 9.43 -33.89
CA PHE A 229 2.57 9.74 -34.25
C PHE A 229 3.31 8.48 -34.72
N ARG A 230 3.21 8.20 -36.03
CA ARG A 230 3.73 7.02 -36.76
C ARG A 230 3.13 5.69 -36.25
N ASN A 231 2.27 5.06 -37.06
CA ASN A 231 1.36 3.94 -36.76
C ASN A 231 1.99 2.60 -36.30
N SER A 232 3.11 2.60 -35.56
CA SER A 232 3.77 1.37 -35.08
C SER A 232 4.47 1.50 -33.73
N ILE A 233 4.39 2.66 -33.06
CA ILE A 233 5.02 2.85 -31.75
C ILE A 233 4.00 2.59 -30.64
N PRO A 234 4.23 1.60 -29.74
CA PRO A 234 3.28 1.30 -28.68
C PRO A 234 3.18 2.46 -27.67
N GLN A 235 1.95 2.85 -27.31
CA GLN A 235 1.64 4.01 -26.46
C GLN A 235 1.66 3.65 -24.97
N TYR A 236 2.86 3.65 -24.37
CA TYR A 236 3.05 3.50 -22.92
C TYR A 236 4.30 4.25 -22.47
N GLY A 237 4.38 4.56 -21.18
CA GLY A 237 5.47 5.35 -20.59
C GLY A 237 5.75 6.61 -21.40
N TYR A 238 7.03 6.90 -21.64
CA TYR A 238 7.44 8.10 -22.36
C TYR A 238 7.11 8.08 -23.88
N ASN A 239 6.60 6.97 -24.42
CA ASN A 239 6.03 6.92 -25.77
C ASN A 239 4.57 7.45 -25.81
N SER A 240 3.94 7.65 -24.65
CA SER A 240 2.58 8.19 -24.51
C SER A 240 2.63 9.66 -24.12
N VAL A 241 2.07 10.52 -24.98
CA VAL A 241 1.89 11.95 -24.70
C VAL A 241 1.19 12.19 -23.37
N GLN A 242 0.12 11.43 -23.12
CA GLN A 242 -0.72 11.63 -21.93
C GLN A 242 0.08 11.34 -20.66
N TYR A 243 0.81 10.23 -20.65
CA TYR A 243 1.67 9.85 -19.54
C TYR A 243 2.70 10.94 -19.24
N VAL A 244 3.43 11.42 -20.25
CA VAL A 244 4.47 12.45 -20.03
C VAL A 244 3.86 13.75 -19.52
N TYR A 245 2.68 14.14 -20.03
CA TYR A 245 1.96 15.32 -19.55
C TYR A 245 1.58 15.19 -18.07
N ASP A 246 0.94 14.07 -17.70
CA ASP A 246 0.46 13.85 -16.34
C ASP A 246 1.61 13.72 -15.36
N THR A 247 2.64 12.94 -15.68
CA THR A 247 3.87 12.79 -14.90
C THR A 247 4.54 14.15 -14.61
N ILE A 248 4.72 15.00 -15.63
CA ILE A 248 5.33 16.33 -15.42
C ILE A 248 4.48 17.18 -14.49
N ASN A 249 3.15 17.17 -14.66
CA ASN A 249 2.25 17.94 -13.79
C ASN A 249 2.25 17.41 -12.35
N TYR A 250 2.30 16.10 -12.13
CA TYR A 250 2.40 15.52 -10.79
C TYR A 250 3.71 15.90 -10.10
N ILE A 251 4.84 15.76 -10.79
CA ILE A 251 6.15 16.14 -10.28
C ILE A 251 6.18 17.65 -9.97
N TYR A 252 5.64 18.47 -10.88
CA TYR A 252 5.54 19.92 -10.69
C TYR A 252 4.73 20.27 -9.43
N ASN A 253 3.52 19.71 -9.30
CA ASN A 253 2.64 19.98 -8.17
C ASN A 253 3.26 19.54 -6.85
N ASN A 254 3.98 18.41 -6.83
CA ASN A 254 4.66 17.88 -5.65
C ASN A 254 5.86 18.74 -5.22
N ILE A 255 6.78 19.04 -6.14
CA ILE A 255 8.05 19.71 -5.80
C ILE A 255 7.85 21.21 -5.53
N PHE A 256 6.93 21.85 -6.25
CA PHE A 256 6.73 23.29 -6.20
C PHE A 256 5.46 23.71 -5.46
N THR A 257 4.89 22.85 -4.62
CA THR A 257 3.67 23.14 -3.84
C THR A 257 3.75 24.50 -3.11
N ALA A 258 4.90 24.83 -2.52
CA ALA A 258 5.09 26.09 -1.79
C ALA A 258 4.96 27.30 -2.71
N GLN A 259 5.59 27.27 -3.88
CA GLN A 259 5.47 28.30 -4.91
C GLN A 259 4.04 28.41 -5.44
N ILE A 260 3.40 27.26 -5.73
CA ILE A 260 2.01 27.19 -6.20
C ILE A 260 1.05 27.84 -5.20
N ASN A 261 1.24 27.60 -3.90
CA ASN A 261 0.39 28.19 -2.86
C ASN A 261 0.48 29.72 -2.79
N ASN A 262 1.59 30.30 -3.26
CA ASN A 262 1.84 31.73 -3.34
C ASN A 262 1.32 32.36 -4.64
N LEU A 263 0.81 31.58 -5.59
CA LEU A 263 0.13 32.08 -6.78
C LEU A 263 -1.16 32.81 -6.44
N ASP A 264 -1.54 33.74 -7.31
CA ASP A 264 -2.86 34.38 -7.29
C ASP A 264 -3.98 33.35 -7.40
N LEU A 265 -5.12 33.61 -6.75
CA LEU A 265 -6.26 32.69 -6.64
C LEU A 265 -6.71 32.11 -7.99
N LEU A 266 -6.68 32.92 -9.06
CA LEU A 266 -7.06 32.53 -10.42
C LEU A 266 -6.09 31.54 -11.09
N ASN A 267 -4.92 31.29 -10.50
CA ASN A 267 -3.85 30.47 -11.08
C ASN A 267 -3.51 29.23 -10.24
N LYS A 268 -4.11 29.07 -9.05
CA LYS A 268 -3.80 27.95 -8.14
C LYS A 268 -4.16 26.56 -8.70
N ASN A 269 -5.14 26.49 -9.61
CA ASN A 269 -5.65 25.23 -10.16
C ASN A 269 -5.35 25.05 -11.66
N LYS A 270 -4.45 25.87 -12.23
CA LYS A 270 -4.07 25.73 -13.65
C LYS A 270 -2.88 24.80 -13.75
N ASN A 271 -2.97 23.80 -14.63
CA ASN A 271 -1.81 23.05 -15.08
C ASN A 271 -0.78 24.04 -15.63
N ILE A 272 0.49 23.84 -15.27
CA ILE A 272 1.53 24.80 -15.61
C ILE A 272 1.80 24.89 -17.12
N LEU A 273 1.60 23.79 -17.83
CA LEU A 273 1.63 23.74 -19.28
C LEU A 273 0.20 23.56 -19.80
N SER A 274 -0.25 24.49 -20.65
CA SER A 274 -1.46 24.25 -21.43
C SER A 274 -1.23 23.00 -22.29
N VAL A 275 -2.27 22.16 -22.40
CA VAL A 275 -2.21 20.93 -23.18
C VAL A 275 -1.66 21.20 -24.59
N THR A 276 -2.12 22.27 -25.25
CA THR A 276 -1.64 22.66 -26.58
C THR A 276 -0.14 22.97 -26.64
N LYS A 277 0.42 23.71 -25.67
CA LYS A 277 1.85 24.01 -25.65
C LYS A 277 2.67 22.76 -25.40
N PHE A 278 2.21 21.91 -24.48
CA PHE A 278 2.87 20.64 -24.21
C PHE A 278 2.85 19.71 -25.42
N LEU A 279 1.72 19.62 -26.13
CA LEU A 279 1.62 18.80 -27.35
C LEU A 279 2.62 19.23 -28.42
N ASN A 280 2.79 20.53 -28.65
CA ASN A 280 3.78 21.05 -29.59
C ASN A 280 5.19 20.69 -29.15
N TYR A 281 5.52 20.93 -27.87
CA TYR A 281 6.80 20.58 -27.30
C TYR A 281 7.09 19.07 -27.40
N TYR A 282 6.11 18.23 -27.09
CA TYR A 282 6.25 16.78 -27.18
C TYR A 282 6.55 16.35 -28.63
N LYS A 283 5.80 16.90 -29.58
CA LYS A 283 5.98 16.61 -31.01
C LYS A 283 7.38 16.99 -31.50
N GLU A 284 7.91 18.13 -31.07
CA GLU A 284 9.26 18.59 -31.43
C GLU A 284 10.37 17.74 -30.81
N ASN A 285 10.10 17.05 -29.70
CA ASN A 285 11.09 16.28 -28.93
C ASN A 285 10.80 14.76 -28.90
N ILE A 286 9.97 14.26 -29.82
CA ILE A 286 9.50 12.86 -29.79
C ILE A 286 10.66 11.86 -29.83
N GLU A 287 11.71 12.13 -30.61
CA GLU A 287 12.87 11.23 -30.74
C GLU A 287 13.62 11.07 -29.40
N ILE A 288 13.74 12.15 -28.63
CA ILE A 288 14.35 12.14 -27.28
C ILE A 288 13.55 11.22 -26.36
N PHE A 289 12.22 11.32 -26.36
CA PHE A 289 11.37 10.47 -25.51
C PHE A 289 11.42 9.00 -25.91
N LEU A 290 11.47 8.71 -27.22
CA LEU A 290 11.68 7.36 -27.73
C LEU A 290 13.03 6.80 -27.26
N ASP A 291 14.08 7.62 -27.31
CA ASP A 291 15.42 7.25 -26.86
C ASP A 291 15.49 6.96 -25.37
N TYR A 292 14.75 7.72 -24.56
CA TYR A 292 14.66 7.49 -23.11
C TYR A 292 13.97 6.18 -22.77
N MET A 293 13.05 5.70 -23.62
CA MET A 293 12.41 4.39 -23.43
C MET A 293 13.24 3.22 -23.96
N LYS A 294 14.28 3.46 -24.78
CA LYS A 294 15.07 2.38 -25.40
C LYS A 294 15.59 1.41 -24.36
N LEU A 295 16.34 1.85 -23.35
CA LEU A 295 16.96 0.94 -22.37
C LEU A 295 15.99 0.22 -21.43
N ASN A 296 14.76 0.73 -21.28
CA ASN A 296 13.69 -0.03 -20.62
C ASN A 296 13.29 -1.29 -21.40
N LEU A 297 13.68 -1.40 -22.67
CA LEU A 297 13.49 -2.58 -23.50
C LEU A 297 14.71 -3.51 -23.53
N TYR A 298 15.68 -3.37 -22.63
CA TYR A 298 16.89 -4.19 -22.69
C TYR A 298 17.18 -4.95 -21.39
N LYS A 299 17.57 -6.21 -21.55
CA LYS A 299 18.07 -7.10 -20.51
C LYS A 299 19.59 -7.22 -20.64
N PRO A 300 20.38 -6.99 -19.58
CA PRO A 300 21.83 -7.20 -19.62
C PRO A 300 22.16 -8.68 -19.89
N LYS A 301 23.10 -8.97 -20.79
CA LYS A 301 23.50 -10.35 -21.12
C LYS A 301 24.34 -11.01 -20.02
N ASN A 302 25.21 -10.25 -19.37
CA ASN A 302 26.06 -10.74 -18.28
C ASN A 302 25.34 -10.56 -16.95
N ILE A 303 24.39 -11.46 -16.67
CA ILE A 303 23.68 -11.49 -15.40
C ILE A 303 24.65 -12.07 -14.36
N ILE A 304 25.15 -11.23 -13.47
CA ILE A 304 25.87 -11.70 -12.28
C ILE A 304 24.83 -12.30 -11.34
N ASN A 305 24.59 -13.61 -11.46
CA ASN A 305 23.78 -14.37 -10.51
C ASN A 305 24.52 -14.41 -9.17
N LYS A 306 24.21 -13.44 -8.32
CA LYS A 306 24.55 -13.48 -6.90
C LYS A 306 23.26 -13.60 -6.13
N ASN A 307 22.68 -14.79 -6.03
CA ASN A 307 21.81 -15.13 -4.90
C ASN A 307 21.80 -16.64 -4.69
N ASN A 308 22.20 -17.05 -3.49
CA ASN A 308 21.59 -18.19 -2.83
C ASN A 308 20.20 -17.72 -2.41
N ASP A 309 19.16 -18.14 -3.12
CA ASP A 309 17.77 -17.89 -2.74
C ASP A 309 17.42 -18.78 -1.54
N GLN A 310 17.94 -18.44 -0.36
CA GLN A 310 17.42 -19.02 0.88
C GLN A 310 16.04 -18.39 1.13
N GLN A 311 15.00 -19.17 0.85
CA GLN A 311 13.64 -18.82 1.21
C GLN A 311 13.49 -18.89 2.74
N PHE A 312 12.87 -17.87 3.33
CA PHE A 312 12.55 -17.85 4.75
C PHE A 312 11.29 -18.68 5.05
N PHE A 313 10.33 -18.67 4.12
CA PHE A 313 9.11 -19.46 4.14
C PHE A 313 9.05 -20.32 2.87
N ASN A 314 8.84 -21.63 3.01
CA ASN A 314 8.71 -22.53 1.86
C ASN A 314 7.30 -22.49 1.27
N ASN A 315 6.29 -22.21 2.10
CA ASN A 315 4.89 -22.23 1.72
C ASN A 315 4.06 -21.27 2.57
N PHE A 316 2.78 -21.14 2.21
CA PHE A 316 1.86 -20.20 2.85
C PHE A 316 1.47 -20.60 4.28
N ASP A 317 1.39 -21.89 4.58
CA ASP A 317 1.04 -22.37 5.93
C ASP A 317 2.17 -22.10 6.93
N GLU A 318 3.43 -22.22 6.51
CA GLU A 318 4.60 -21.81 7.31
C GLU A 318 4.58 -20.30 7.60
N LEU A 319 4.30 -19.48 6.59
CA LEU A 319 4.18 -18.03 6.74
C LEU A 319 3.08 -17.65 7.74
N ASP A 320 1.88 -18.23 7.59
CA ASP A 320 0.75 -17.97 8.48
C ASP A 320 1.05 -18.42 9.92
N THR A 321 1.67 -19.59 10.09
CA THR A 321 2.07 -20.12 11.40
C THR A 321 3.07 -19.19 12.08
N TYR A 322 4.11 -18.76 11.35
CA TYR A 322 5.12 -17.84 11.88
C TYR A 322 4.50 -16.55 12.42
N TRP A 323 3.63 -15.89 11.65
CA TRP A 323 3.00 -14.64 12.08
C TRP A 323 1.97 -14.85 13.17
N LYS A 324 1.27 -15.99 13.17
CA LYS A 324 0.36 -16.34 14.26
C LYS A 324 1.10 -16.45 15.58
N GLU A 325 2.21 -17.20 15.61
CA GLU A 325 3.05 -17.36 16.79
C GLU A 325 3.65 -16.03 17.26
N LYS A 326 4.19 -15.23 16.32
CA LYS A 326 4.77 -13.91 16.62
C LYS A 326 3.80 -12.92 17.24
N SER A 327 2.51 -13.02 16.90
CA SER A 327 1.49 -12.05 17.31
C SER A 327 0.43 -12.63 18.27
N LYS A 328 0.79 -13.68 19.00
CA LYS A 328 -0.08 -14.26 20.04
C LYS A 328 -0.42 -13.25 21.12
N PHE A 329 -1.68 -13.26 21.54
CA PHE A 329 -2.16 -12.50 22.69
C PHE A 329 -3.16 -13.31 23.51
N ASN A 330 -3.17 -13.06 24.83
CA ASN A 330 -3.88 -13.83 25.86
C ASN A 330 -3.33 -15.25 26.13
N PHE A 331 -3.73 -15.85 27.25
CA PHE A 331 -3.40 -17.24 27.64
C PHE A 331 -4.04 -18.33 26.74
N GLY A 332 -4.65 -17.95 25.61
CA GLY A 332 -5.24 -18.87 24.63
C GLY A 332 -4.50 -18.84 23.29
N ASN A 333 -4.94 -19.66 22.32
CA ASN A 333 -4.36 -19.72 20.96
C ASN A 333 -4.77 -18.55 20.04
N ASN A 334 -5.09 -17.38 20.60
CA ASN A 334 -5.49 -16.22 19.81
C ASN A 334 -4.27 -15.44 19.32
N SER A 335 -4.39 -14.88 18.12
CA SER A 335 -3.31 -14.15 17.45
C SER A 335 -3.85 -12.94 16.71
N ALA A 336 -3.09 -11.84 16.72
CA ALA A 336 -3.49 -10.58 16.11
C ALA A 336 -3.41 -10.65 14.58
N ILE A 337 -2.45 -11.41 14.05
CA ILE A 337 -2.23 -11.60 12.62
C ILE A 337 -2.81 -12.97 12.22
N GLN A 338 -3.81 -12.97 11.33
CA GLN A 338 -4.49 -14.18 10.86
C GLN A 338 -4.59 -14.17 9.33
N ILE A 339 -3.45 -14.23 8.64
CA ILE A 339 -3.35 -14.05 7.18
C ILE A 339 -4.20 -15.07 6.44
N LYS A 340 -4.05 -16.37 6.77
CA LYS A 340 -4.80 -17.45 6.11
C LYS A 340 -6.30 -17.28 6.24
N LYS A 341 -6.77 -17.03 7.46
CA LYS A 341 -8.19 -16.80 7.74
C LYS A 341 -8.72 -15.58 6.97
N ASN A 342 -7.94 -14.51 6.88
CA ASN A 342 -8.34 -13.32 6.14
C ASN A 342 -8.54 -13.61 4.65
N PHE A 343 -7.63 -14.38 4.05
CA PHE A 343 -7.69 -14.72 2.64
C PHE A 343 -8.86 -15.65 2.35
N GLU A 344 -9.06 -16.69 3.17
CA GLU A 344 -10.18 -17.63 3.05
C GLU A 344 -11.53 -16.92 3.21
N ASN A 345 -11.64 -16.01 4.17
CA ASN A 345 -12.87 -15.25 4.40
C ASN A 345 -13.23 -14.36 3.21
N ILE A 346 -12.25 -13.68 2.61
CA ILE A 346 -12.48 -12.83 1.44
C ILE A 346 -12.79 -13.66 0.22
N TRP A 347 -12.09 -14.77 0.01
CA TRP A 347 -12.38 -15.70 -1.07
C TRP A 347 -13.84 -16.19 -1.02
N GLN A 348 -14.32 -16.55 0.17
CA GLN A 348 -15.71 -16.96 0.38
C GLN A 348 -16.73 -15.81 0.25
N ALA A 349 -16.28 -14.56 0.30
CA ALA A 349 -17.14 -13.38 0.20
C ALA A 349 -17.42 -12.94 -1.24
N ILE A 350 -16.59 -13.38 -2.19
CA ILE A 350 -16.69 -13.00 -3.59
C ILE A 350 -17.85 -13.78 -4.23
N PRO A 351 -18.79 -13.12 -4.92
CA PRO A 351 -19.86 -13.82 -5.63
C PRO A 351 -19.29 -14.75 -6.71
N SER A 352 -19.74 -16.01 -6.73
CA SER A 352 -19.21 -17.06 -7.63
C SER A 352 -19.29 -16.74 -9.13
N HIS A 353 -20.11 -15.77 -9.55
CA HIS A 353 -20.19 -15.31 -10.93
C HIS A 353 -19.10 -14.29 -11.31
N LEU A 354 -18.26 -13.85 -10.36
CA LEU A 354 -17.15 -12.91 -10.54
C LEU A 354 -15.77 -13.58 -10.35
N ASP A 355 -15.73 -14.89 -10.08
CA ASP A 355 -14.52 -15.64 -9.75
C ASP A 355 -13.45 -15.56 -10.86
N SER A 356 -13.86 -15.51 -12.14
CA SER A 356 -12.91 -15.45 -13.26
C SER A 356 -12.15 -14.13 -13.37
N ASP A 357 -12.74 -13.03 -12.91
CA ASP A 357 -12.24 -11.67 -13.13
C ASP A 357 -11.52 -11.09 -11.90
N TYR A 358 -11.78 -11.64 -10.71
CA TYR A 358 -11.16 -11.22 -9.44
C TYR A 358 -9.76 -11.80 -9.26
N PHE A 359 -9.60 -12.92 -8.57
CA PHE A 359 -8.29 -13.54 -8.33
C PHE A 359 -8.42 -15.02 -8.01
N ASP A 360 -7.35 -15.78 -8.26
CA ASP A 360 -7.23 -17.14 -7.78
C ASP A 360 -6.59 -17.12 -6.38
N LEU A 361 -7.19 -17.85 -5.42
CA LEU A 361 -6.72 -17.87 -4.03
C LEU A 361 -5.30 -18.45 -3.91
N GLU A 362 -4.94 -19.46 -4.70
CA GLU A 362 -3.61 -20.06 -4.69
C GLU A 362 -2.57 -19.14 -5.32
N GLU A 363 -2.92 -18.40 -6.39
CA GLU A 363 -2.07 -17.34 -6.93
C GLU A 363 -1.80 -16.24 -5.88
N LEU A 364 -2.83 -15.83 -5.13
CA LEU A 364 -2.68 -14.82 -4.06
C LEU A 364 -1.77 -15.33 -2.94
N LYS A 365 -1.93 -16.58 -2.52
CA LYS A 365 -1.06 -17.23 -1.51
C LYS A 365 0.38 -17.30 -2.00
N ALA A 366 0.60 -17.74 -3.24
CA ALA A 366 1.93 -17.84 -3.83
C ALA A 366 2.61 -16.47 -3.94
N ASN A 367 1.89 -15.44 -4.43
CA ASN A 367 2.39 -14.07 -4.46
C ASN A 367 2.73 -13.56 -3.05
N THR A 368 1.91 -13.87 -2.05
CA THR A 368 2.14 -13.45 -0.66
C THR A 368 3.39 -14.10 -0.06
N VAL A 369 3.62 -15.40 -0.30
CA VAL A 369 4.87 -16.07 0.13
C VAL A 369 6.08 -15.44 -0.54
N HIS A 370 6.01 -15.19 -1.86
CA HIS A 370 7.09 -14.54 -2.60
C HIS A 370 7.37 -13.12 -2.07
N LEU A 371 6.32 -12.33 -1.82
CA LEU A 371 6.40 -11.01 -1.24
C LEU A 371 7.09 -11.03 0.13
N PHE A 372 6.63 -11.87 1.05
CA PHE A 372 7.20 -11.93 2.40
C PHE A 372 8.64 -12.45 2.41
N ASN A 373 9.00 -13.42 1.56
CA ASN A 373 10.40 -13.82 1.39
C ASN A 373 11.27 -12.67 0.88
N THR A 374 10.78 -11.90 -0.08
CA THR A 374 11.48 -10.71 -0.59
C THR A 374 11.63 -9.65 0.48
N LEU A 375 10.58 -9.37 1.27
CA LEU A 375 10.63 -8.44 2.39
C LEU A 375 11.63 -8.89 3.45
N GLN A 376 11.67 -10.19 3.80
CA GLN A 376 12.65 -10.72 4.75
C GLN A 376 14.08 -10.58 4.21
N LYS A 377 14.30 -10.84 2.92
CA LYS A 377 15.60 -10.61 2.26
C LYS A 377 16.03 -9.13 2.36
N VAL A 378 15.17 -8.20 1.96
CA VAL A 378 15.46 -6.75 1.98
C VAL A 378 15.69 -6.22 3.40
N THR A 379 14.92 -6.70 4.37
CA THR A 379 15.03 -6.28 5.79
C THR A 379 16.07 -7.07 6.59
N HIS A 380 16.75 -8.05 5.98
CA HIS A 380 17.66 -8.98 6.66
C HIS A 380 16.98 -9.70 7.85
N ASN A 381 15.80 -10.27 7.61
CA ASN A 381 14.95 -11.00 8.55
C ASN A 381 14.43 -10.15 9.74
N ASN A 382 14.22 -8.85 9.52
CA ASN A 382 13.79 -7.91 10.56
C ASN A 382 12.44 -7.26 10.27
N LEU A 383 11.62 -7.84 9.37
CA LEU A 383 10.30 -7.33 9.05
C LEU A 383 9.39 -7.25 10.30
N ASP A 384 9.58 -8.17 11.24
CA ASP A 384 8.84 -8.24 12.51
C ASP A 384 9.10 -7.05 13.46
N LYS A 385 10.02 -6.16 13.12
CA LYS A 385 10.30 -4.95 13.89
C LYS A 385 9.43 -3.76 13.50
N ILE A 386 8.70 -3.84 12.39
CA ILE A 386 7.82 -2.78 11.90
C ILE A 386 6.41 -3.30 11.57
N PHE A 387 6.28 -4.51 11.01
CA PHE A 387 5.00 -5.01 10.51
C PHE A 387 4.13 -5.59 11.64
N VAL A 388 2.86 -5.19 11.69
CA VAL A 388 1.93 -5.66 12.75
C VAL A 388 0.61 -6.24 12.25
N ASN A 389 0.17 -5.99 11.01
CA ASN A 389 -1.00 -6.68 10.46
C ASN A 389 -1.17 -6.54 8.93
N LEU A 390 -1.88 -7.51 8.35
CA LEU A 390 -2.41 -7.48 6.98
C LEU A 390 -3.90 -7.76 7.03
N ILE A 391 -4.69 -6.78 6.58
CA ILE A 391 -6.15 -6.81 6.62
C ILE A 391 -6.69 -6.81 5.18
N LEU A 392 -7.47 -7.81 4.81
CA LEU A 392 -8.25 -7.79 3.58
C LEU A 392 -9.72 -7.48 3.91
N THR A 393 -10.35 -6.64 3.10
CA THR A 393 -11.76 -6.26 3.25
C THR A 393 -12.51 -6.32 1.91
N ASN A 394 -13.83 -6.54 1.95
CA ASN A 394 -14.70 -6.38 0.79
C ASN A 394 -15.50 -5.06 0.83
N ASP A 395 -15.20 -4.17 1.77
CA ASP A 395 -15.89 -2.89 1.87
C ASP A 395 -15.58 -2.02 0.65
N ASN A 396 -16.61 -1.37 0.12
CA ASN A 396 -16.47 -0.41 -0.99
C ASN A 396 -15.63 0.83 -0.60
N GLN A 397 -15.53 1.14 0.70
CA GLN A 397 -14.80 2.28 1.25
C GLN A 397 -14.11 1.88 2.55
N PHE A 398 -12.87 2.33 2.76
CA PHE A 398 -12.18 2.11 4.02
C PHE A 398 -12.76 3.00 5.12
N ARG A 399 -12.92 2.43 6.31
CA ARG A 399 -13.34 3.11 7.54
C ARG A 399 -12.22 3.04 8.58
N LEU A 400 -11.52 4.15 8.75
CA LEU A 400 -10.41 4.27 9.69
C LEU A 400 -10.67 5.49 10.58
N ASN A 401 -10.62 5.30 11.91
CA ASN A 401 -10.73 6.39 12.89
C ASN A 401 -11.95 7.30 12.71
N ASN A 402 -13.11 6.71 12.41
CA ASN A 402 -14.36 7.42 12.10
C ASN A 402 -14.33 8.26 10.81
N THR A 403 -13.29 8.12 9.99
CA THR A 403 -13.18 8.73 8.66
C THR A 403 -13.48 7.70 7.58
N ILE A 404 -14.29 8.11 6.60
CA ILE A 404 -14.59 7.32 5.40
C ILE A 404 -13.68 7.83 4.28
N HIS A 405 -12.87 6.94 3.74
CA HIS A 405 -11.96 7.25 2.63
C HIS A 405 -12.65 7.09 1.27
N ASP A 406 -12.09 7.75 0.24
CA ASP A 406 -12.59 7.64 -1.13
C ASP A 406 -12.71 6.17 -1.57
N SER A 407 -13.83 5.85 -2.21
CA SER A 407 -14.10 4.56 -2.85
C SER A 407 -13.02 4.10 -3.81
N LYS A 408 -12.31 5.03 -4.47
CA LYS A 408 -11.26 4.73 -5.44
C LYS A 408 -9.97 4.21 -4.80
N ILE A 409 -9.76 4.42 -3.51
CA ILE A 409 -8.58 3.94 -2.80
C ILE A 409 -8.71 2.42 -2.62
N LYS A 410 -7.76 1.66 -3.16
CA LYS A 410 -7.78 0.20 -3.21
C LYS A 410 -6.89 -0.48 -2.16
N GLY A 411 -5.87 0.23 -1.67
CA GLY A 411 -4.99 -0.17 -0.59
C GLY A 411 -4.64 1.01 0.31
N ILE A 412 -4.30 0.74 1.57
CA ILE A 412 -3.78 1.72 2.52
C ILE A 412 -2.70 1.05 3.37
N THR A 413 -1.54 1.70 3.47
CA THR A 413 -0.55 1.42 4.51
C THR A 413 -0.66 2.48 5.58
N SER A 414 -0.93 2.04 6.81
CA SER A 414 -0.96 2.93 7.97
C SER A 414 0.32 2.71 8.77
N THR A 415 1.11 3.77 8.91
CA THR A 415 2.34 3.79 9.70
C THR A 415 2.17 4.71 10.91
N SER A 416 2.50 4.20 12.08
CA SER A 416 2.63 4.99 13.31
C SER A 416 4.03 5.60 13.39
N PHE A 417 4.12 6.84 13.88
CA PHE A 417 5.37 7.54 14.10
C PHE A 417 5.53 7.96 15.56
N SER A 418 6.77 7.94 16.05
CA SER A 418 7.14 8.40 17.38
C SER A 418 7.92 9.70 17.26
N LYS A 419 7.29 10.79 17.70
CA LYS A 419 7.91 12.12 17.76
C LYS A 419 9.08 12.18 18.73
N ASN A 420 9.01 11.42 19.83
CA ASN A 420 10.07 11.39 20.84
C ASN A 420 11.38 10.82 20.28
N THR A 421 11.26 9.89 19.33
CA THR A 421 12.43 9.22 18.75
C THR A 421 12.71 9.70 17.34
N ASN A 422 11.88 10.56 16.75
CA ASN A 422 11.90 10.88 15.32
C ASN A 422 12.05 9.61 14.46
N SER A 423 11.12 8.67 14.62
CA SER A 423 11.16 7.37 13.94
C SER A 423 9.77 6.90 13.54
N SER A 424 9.67 6.09 12.48
CA SER A 424 8.53 5.18 12.35
C SER A 424 8.53 4.19 13.53
N SER A 425 7.36 3.72 13.89
CA SER A 425 7.14 2.78 15.01
C SER A 425 6.59 1.46 14.53
N TYR A 426 5.48 1.43 13.81
CA TYR A 426 4.93 0.20 13.26
C TYR A 426 4.03 0.50 12.05
N SER A 427 3.77 -0.51 11.24
CA SER A 427 2.95 -0.40 10.04
C SER A 427 2.01 -1.59 9.90
N TYR A 428 0.80 -1.33 9.41
CA TYR A 428 -0.14 -2.36 8.97
C TYR A 428 -0.74 -1.99 7.61
N VAL A 429 -1.14 -3.02 6.88
CA VAL A 429 -1.63 -2.90 5.50
C VAL A 429 -3.11 -3.29 5.46
N LEU A 430 -3.93 -2.49 4.77
CA LEU A 430 -5.31 -2.81 4.42
C LEU A 430 -5.45 -2.86 2.90
N ILE A 431 -6.12 -3.88 2.38
CA ILE A 431 -6.37 -4.04 0.94
C ILE A 431 -7.83 -4.39 0.71
N LYS A 432 -8.46 -3.76 -0.28
CA LYS A 432 -9.77 -4.18 -0.77
C LYS A 432 -9.64 -5.36 -1.71
N ALA A 433 -10.55 -6.33 -1.62
CA ALA A 433 -10.57 -7.50 -2.49
C ALA A 433 -10.74 -7.13 -3.97
N ASP A 434 -11.45 -6.03 -4.28
CA ASP A 434 -11.65 -5.53 -5.63
C ASP A 434 -10.41 -4.88 -6.26
N SER A 435 -9.34 -4.68 -5.47
CA SER A 435 -8.03 -4.27 -5.99
C SER A 435 -7.36 -5.34 -6.86
N PHE A 436 -7.79 -6.60 -6.74
CA PHE A 436 -7.19 -7.71 -7.46
C PHE A 436 -7.81 -7.97 -8.83
N ASN A 437 -8.79 -7.16 -9.25
CA ASN A 437 -9.45 -7.28 -10.55
C ASN A 437 -8.43 -7.23 -11.69
N LYS A 438 -8.32 -8.33 -12.45
CA LYS A 438 -7.28 -8.50 -13.47
C LYS A 438 -7.44 -7.50 -14.62
N THR A 439 -8.67 -7.28 -15.08
CA THR A 439 -8.97 -6.41 -16.21
C THR A 439 -8.70 -4.95 -15.90
N GLU A 440 -9.13 -4.49 -14.72
CA GLU A 440 -8.86 -3.13 -14.25
C GLU A 440 -7.35 -2.90 -14.08
N ASN A 441 -6.65 -3.84 -13.43
CA ASN A 441 -5.20 -3.73 -13.23
C ASN A 441 -4.44 -3.67 -14.56
N GLN A 442 -4.75 -4.55 -15.51
CA GLN A 442 -4.09 -4.53 -16.82
C GLN A 442 -4.40 -3.24 -17.59
N PHE A 443 -5.62 -2.72 -17.51
CA PHE A 443 -5.98 -1.44 -18.13
C PHE A 443 -5.18 -0.28 -17.55
N GLN A 444 -5.05 -0.20 -16.22
CA GLN A 444 -4.28 0.83 -15.54
C GLN A 444 -2.77 0.69 -15.85
N TYR A 445 -2.23 -0.53 -15.88
CA TYR A 445 -0.85 -0.78 -16.29
C TYR A 445 -0.59 -0.37 -17.74
N ASN A 446 -1.50 -0.69 -18.68
CA ASN A 446 -1.38 -0.30 -20.08
C ASN A 446 -1.32 1.22 -20.26
N ARG A 447 -2.03 1.97 -19.40
CA ARG A 447 -1.94 3.43 -19.32
C ARG A 447 -0.71 3.96 -18.60
N SER A 448 0.15 3.07 -18.10
CA SER A 448 1.31 3.40 -17.27
C SER A 448 0.95 4.09 -15.95
N TRP A 449 -0.27 3.85 -15.45
CA TRP A 449 -0.67 4.31 -14.12
C TRP A 449 0.17 3.63 -13.05
N PHE A 450 0.31 2.30 -13.16
CA PHE A 450 1.14 1.48 -12.29
C PHE A 450 2.41 0.95 -12.98
N ALA A 451 3.43 0.64 -12.18
CA ALA A 451 4.71 0.09 -12.62
C ALA A 451 4.71 -1.42 -12.89
N SER A 452 3.64 -2.15 -12.53
CA SER A 452 3.53 -3.60 -12.67
C SER A 452 2.19 -4.02 -13.28
N ASN A 453 2.20 -5.10 -14.07
CA ASN A 453 0.97 -5.74 -14.55
C ASN A 453 0.51 -6.91 -13.65
N ASN A 454 1.20 -7.16 -12.53
CA ASN A 454 0.80 -8.20 -11.59
C ASN A 454 -0.54 -7.81 -10.95
N ARG A 455 -1.50 -8.74 -10.95
CA ARG A 455 -2.84 -8.51 -10.38
C ARG A 455 -2.85 -8.20 -8.89
N PHE A 456 -1.79 -8.56 -8.16
CA PHE A 456 -1.60 -8.28 -6.74
C PHE A 456 -0.70 -7.06 -6.51
N GLN A 457 -0.47 -6.23 -7.53
CA GLN A 457 0.37 -5.04 -7.43
C GLN A 457 -0.02 -4.11 -6.28
N THR A 458 -1.30 -3.99 -5.93
CA THR A 458 -1.74 -3.12 -4.82
C THR A 458 -1.21 -3.67 -3.50
N LEU A 459 -1.27 -4.99 -3.29
CA LEU A 459 -0.66 -5.62 -2.12
C LEU A 459 0.85 -5.36 -2.09
N ASN A 460 1.53 -5.58 -3.22
CA ASN A 460 2.98 -5.39 -3.31
C ASN A 460 3.39 -3.91 -3.10
N HIS A 461 2.60 -2.97 -3.64
CA HIS A 461 2.73 -1.53 -3.48
C HIS A 461 2.64 -1.12 -2.01
N GLU A 462 1.60 -1.53 -1.30
CA GLU A 462 1.43 -1.19 0.11
C GLU A 462 2.59 -1.70 0.99
N PHE A 463 3.09 -2.91 0.70
CA PHE A 463 4.30 -3.40 1.40
C PHE A 463 5.57 -2.63 1.03
N GLY A 464 5.61 -1.93 -0.10
CA GLY A 464 6.63 -0.95 -0.41
C GLY A 464 6.63 0.23 0.58
N HIS A 465 5.46 0.73 1.00
CA HIS A 465 5.37 1.74 2.06
C HIS A 465 5.81 1.20 3.43
N VAL A 466 5.58 -0.08 3.71
CA VAL A 466 6.11 -0.74 4.93
C VAL A 466 7.64 -0.76 4.90
N LEU A 467 8.26 -1.02 3.75
CA LEU A 467 9.72 -0.96 3.60
C LEU A 467 10.28 0.47 3.72
N ASP A 468 9.60 1.47 3.16
CA ASP A 468 10.01 2.87 3.35
C ASP A 468 9.92 3.27 4.83
N SER A 469 8.85 2.84 5.50
CA SER A 469 8.69 2.98 6.94
C SER A 469 9.80 2.25 7.70
N PHE A 470 10.25 1.08 7.26
CA PHE A 470 11.38 0.36 7.86
C PHE A 470 12.71 1.12 7.71
N LEU A 471 12.95 1.82 6.59
CA LEU A 471 14.13 2.69 6.46
C LEU A 471 14.09 3.85 7.47
N ALA A 472 12.90 4.37 7.73
CA ALA A 472 12.67 5.41 8.73
C ALA A 472 12.62 4.88 10.18
N LEU A 473 12.79 3.58 10.41
CA LEU A 473 12.87 2.98 11.74
C LEU A 473 14.30 3.09 12.28
N ASN A 474 14.53 3.97 13.24
CA ASN A 474 15.83 4.06 13.89
C ASN A 474 16.01 3.00 14.99
N SER A 475 17.25 2.69 15.30
CA SER A 475 17.69 1.65 16.23
C SER A 475 17.18 1.83 17.66
N TYR A 476 16.90 3.07 18.08
CA TYR A 476 16.33 3.32 19.39
C TYR A 476 14.86 2.88 19.43
N GLN A 477 14.05 3.34 18.47
CA GLN A 477 12.66 2.89 18.34
C GLN A 477 12.56 1.40 18.03
N GLU A 478 13.50 0.85 17.26
CA GLU A 478 13.59 -0.58 16.97
C GLU A 478 13.77 -1.42 18.26
N LYS A 479 14.59 -0.95 19.20
CA LYS A 479 14.75 -1.58 20.52
C LYS A 479 13.48 -1.45 21.36
N LEU A 480 12.82 -0.29 21.32
CA LEU A 480 11.53 -0.11 21.99
C LEU A 480 10.48 -1.08 21.43
N ASN A 481 10.37 -1.19 20.10
CA ASN A 481 9.46 -2.12 19.44
C ASN A 481 9.72 -3.56 19.88
N LYS A 482 10.99 -3.99 19.99
CA LYS A 482 11.30 -5.34 20.49
C LYS A 482 10.69 -5.61 21.88
N ASN A 483 10.70 -4.62 22.76
CA ASN A 483 10.12 -4.73 24.10
C ASN A 483 8.59 -4.57 24.09
N THR A 484 8.06 -3.72 23.23
CA THR A 484 6.63 -3.48 23.12
C THR A 484 5.92 -4.65 22.44
N PHE A 485 6.49 -5.19 21.37
CA PHE A 485 5.92 -6.30 20.59
C PHE A 485 6.04 -7.63 21.32
N SER A 486 6.84 -7.75 22.38
CA SER A 486 6.79 -8.93 23.26
C SER A 486 5.63 -8.87 24.26
N SER A 487 4.93 -7.73 24.37
CA SER A 487 3.79 -7.57 25.27
C SER A 487 2.50 -8.13 24.67
N LEU A 488 1.81 -8.99 25.43
CA LEU A 488 0.47 -9.48 25.09
C LEU A 488 -0.52 -8.33 24.87
N ASN A 489 -0.42 -7.26 25.65
CA ASN A 489 -1.31 -6.10 25.54
C ASN A 489 -1.12 -5.36 24.22
N PHE A 490 0.11 -5.32 23.69
CA PHE A 490 0.36 -4.72 22.40
C PHE A 490 -0.42 -5.46 21.31
N TRP A 491 -0.24 -6.77 21.21
CA TRP A 491 -0.93 -7.57 20.19
C TRP A 491 -2.45 -7.62 20.38
N ALA A 492 -2.93 -7.68 21.62
CA ALA A 492 -4.36 -7.57 21.91
C ALA A 492 -4.96 -6.26 21.38
N ASN A 493 -4.21 -5.16 21.46
CA ASN A 493 -4.63 -3.86 20.94
C ASN A 493 -4.49 -3.73 19.42
N HIS A 494 -3.66 -4.55 18.77
CA HIS A 494 -3.39 -4.53 17.33
C HIS A 494 -4.02 -5.70 16.56
N GLN A 495 -5.06 -6.32 17.15
CA GLN A 495 -5.92 -7.22 16.39
C GLN A 495 -6.68 -6.47 15.29
N GLN A 496 -7.07 -7.18 14.24
CA GLN A 496 -7.68 -6.58 13.06
C GLN A 496 -8.94 -5.73 13.39
N ALA A 497 -9.79 -6.20 14.31
CA ALA A 497 -11.01 -5.48 14.74
C ALA A 497 -10.75 -4.15 15.46
N ASN A 498 -9.54 -3.97 16.02
CA ASN A 498 -9.15 -2.70 16.65
C ASN A 498 -8.48 -1.76 15.65
N LEU A 499 -7.80 -2.31 14.64
CA LEU A 499 -7.11 -1.54 13.60
C LEU A 499 -8.05 -1.06 12.49
N TYR A 500 -9.14 -1.80 12.22
CA TYR A 500 -10.08 -1.48 11.14
C TYR A 500 -11.52 -1.55 11.62
N GLN A 501 -12.27 -0.46 11.39
CA GLN A 501 -13.67 -0.33 11.83
C GLN A 501 -14.69 -0.84 10.80
N GLY A 502 -14.24 -1.23 9.61
CA GLY A 502 -15.11 -1.77 8.57
C GLY A 502 -15.38 -3.25 8.73
N ASN A 503 -16.06 -3.83 7.74
CA ASN A 503 -16.37 -5.25 7.74
C ASN A 503 -15.15 -6.04 7.29
N ILE A 504 -14.38 -6.52 8.25
CA ILE A 504 -13.53 -7.69 8.02
C ILE A 504 -14.52 -8.83 7.88
N VAL A 505 -14.62 -9.44 6.69
CA VAL A 505 -15.61 -10.49 6.47
C VAL A 505 -15.33 -11.60 7.47
N VAL A 506 -16.16 -11.71 8.50
CA VAL A 506 -16.19 -12.89 9.36
C VAL A 506 -17.22 -13.79 8.69
N ASN A 507 -16.73 -14.91 8.17
CA ASN A 507 -17.47 -15.96 7.47
C ASN A 507 -19.00 -15.83 7.60
N LYS A 508 -19.66 -15.56 6.47
CA LYS A 508 -21.13 -15.39 6.35
C LYS A 508 -21.91 -16.65 6.70
N ASN A 509 -21.25 -17.74 7.09
CA ASN A 509 -21.84 -18.72 7.98
C ASN A 509 -22.00 -18.11 9.38
N LYS A 510 -22.95 -17.16 9.51
CA LYS A 510 -23.81 -17.14 10.70
C LYS A 510 -24.15 -18.60 10.93
N ASN A 511 -23.75 -19.13 12.07
CA ASN A 511 -23.92 -20.53 12.44
C ASN A 511 -25.43 -20.79 12.59
N TRP A 512 -26.14 -20.80 11.46
CA TRP A 512 -27.58 -21.02 11.37
C TRP A 512 -27.91 -22.35 12.00
N THR A 513 -26.98 -23.31 11.98
CA THR A 513 -27.04 -24.58 12.70
C THR A 513 -27.13 -24.39 14.21
N LEU A 514 -26.31 -23.54 14.84
CA LEU A 514 -26.43 -23.26 16.28
C LEU A 514 -27.69 -22.46 16.60
N TYR A 515 -28.07 -21.51 15.74
CA TYR A 515 -29.35 -20.80 15.88
C TYR A 515 -30.55 -21.74 15.73
N PHE A 516 -30.52 -22.69 14.79
CA PHE A 516 -31.55 -23.71 14.59
C PHE A 516 -31.59 -24.69 15.75
N ILE A 517 -30.45 -25.19 16.21
CA ILE A 517 -30.36 -26.07 17.39
C ILE A 517 -30.92 -25.34 18.62
N PHE A 518 -30.61 -24.05 18.78
CA PHE A 518 -31.14 -23.24 19.87
C PHE A 518 -32.65 -23.02 19.74
N ILE A 519 -33.15 -22.65 18.56
CA ILE A 519 -34.59 -22.47 18.31
C ILE A 519 -35.35 -23.78 18.53
N ILE A 520 -34.83 -24.90 18.03
CA ILE A 520 -35.39 -26.24 18.24
C ILE A 520 -35.37 -26.61 19.74
N GLY A 521 -34.27 -26.29 20.45
CA GLY A 521 -34.16 -26.51 21.89
C GLY A 521 -35.19 -25.71 22.69
N VAL A 522 -35.38 -24.43 22.36
CA VAL A 522 -36.38 -23.56 22.99
C VAL A 522 -37.79 -24.07 22.69
N ILE A 523 -38.10 -24.42 21.44
CA ILE A 523 -39.40 -24.99 21.05
C ILE A 523 -39.65 -26.32 21.77
N GLY A 524 -38.66 -27.20 21.84
CA GLY A 524 -38.74 -28.51 22.50
C GLY A 524 -38.99 -28.40 24.01
N ILE A 525 -38.30 -27.48 24.69
CA ILE A 525 -38.53 -27.23 26.13
C ILE A 525 -39.96 -26.71 26.36
N ASN A 526 -40.43 -25.78 25.53
CA ASN A 526 -41.78 -25.24 25.65
C ASN A 526 -42.86 -26.31 25.39
N LEU A 527 -42.68 -27.16 24.39
CA LEU A 527 -43.57 -28.30 24.12
C LEU A 527 -43.63 -29.29 25.29
N THR A 528 -42.47 -29.60 25.87
CA THR A 528 -42.38 -30.53 27.01
C THR A 528 -43.11 -29.98 28.23
N LEU A 529 -42.99 -28.68 28.51
CA LEU A 529 -43.71 -28.01 29.61
C LEU A 529 -45.22 -27.98 29.38
N VAL A 530 -45.68 -27.77 28.14
CA VAL A 530 -47.11 -27.81 27.78
C VAL A 530 -47.68 -29.22 27.95
N VAL A 531 -46.93 -30.25 27.51
CA VAL A 531 -47.34 -31.65 27.70
C VAL A 531 -47.42 -32.00 29.19
N PHE A 532 -46.42 -31.63 29.99
CA PHE A 532 -46.45 -31.81 31.45
C PHE A 532 -47.64 -31.09 32.09
N TYR A 533 -47.98 -29.88 31.63
CA TYR A 533 -49.14 -29.14 32.10
C TYR A 533 -50.47 -29.84 31.77
N ILE A 534 -50.62 -30.37 30.56
CA ILE A 534 -51.81 -31.12 30.14
C ILE A 534 -51.94 -32.41 30.96
N ILE A 535 -50.84 -33.14 31.14
CA ILE A 535 -50.78 -34.37 31.96
C ILE A 535 -51.17 -34.06 33.40
N TYR A 536 -50.60 -33.01 34.00
CA TYR A 536 -50.93 -32.58 35.36
C TYR A 536 -52.42 -32.23 35.51
N ASN A 537 -52.99 -31.47 34.57
CA ASN A 537 -54.40 -31.09 34.62
C ASN A 537 -55.38 -32.24 34.34
N LYS A 538 -55.02 -33.23 33.51
CA LYS A 538 -55.89 -34.38 33.20
C LYS A 538 -55.79 -35.49 34.23
N ILE A 539 -54.61 -35.73 34.80
CA ILE A 539 -54.35 -36.89 35.68
C ILE A 539 -54.43 -36.50 37.16
N PHE A 540 -53.88 -35.34 37.53
CA PHE A 540 -53.69 -34.98 38.94
C PHE A 540 -54.65 -33.93 39.47
N LYS A 541 -55.55 -33.39 38.63
CA LYS A 541 -56.60 -32.48 39.11
C LYS A 541 -57.75 -33.32 39.69
N PRO A 542 -57.99 -33.30 41.02
CA PRO A 542 -59.07 -34.08 41.61
C PRO A 542 -60.41 -33.59 41.04
N LYS A 543 -61.19 -34.52 40.47
CA LYS A 543 -62.60 -34.26 40.15
C LYS A 543 -63.30 -33.93 41.48
N ASN A 544 -63.94 -32.77 41.57
CA ASN A 544 -64.69 -32.33 42.75
C ASN A 544 -65.55 -33.48 43.29
N LYS A 545 -65.33 -33.87 44.54
CA LYS A 545 -66.16 -34.84 45.26
C LYS A 545 -67.57 -34.24 45.41
N ASN A 546 -68.57 -34.95 44.90
CA ASN A 546 -69.98 -34.69 45.18
C ASN A 546 -70.20 -34.67 46.70
N THR A 547 -70.63 -33.54 47.23
CA THR A 547 -71.07 -33.37 48.62
C THR A 547 -72.40 -34.10 48.79
N ILE A 548 -72.39 -35.25 49.46
CA ILE A 548 -73.61 -35.92 49.93
C ILE A 548 -74.05 -35.20 51.22
N ARG A 549 -75.20 -34.55 51.17
CA ARG A 549 -75.91 -34.02 52.34
C ARG A 549 -76.78 -35.14 52.91
N ILE A 550 -76.49 -35.58 54.14
CA ILE A 550 -77.41 -36.39 54.94
C ILE A 550 -78.14 -35.45 55.90
N LYS A 551 -79.46 -35.64 56.00
CA LYS A 551 -80.39 -34.86 56.84
C LYS A 551 -80.18 -35.11 58.32
#